data_AF-A0A7D4BS08-F1
#
_entry.id   AF-A0A7D4BS08-F1
#
_cell.length_a   1.000
_cell.length_b   1.000
_cell.length_c   1.000
_cell.angle_alpha   90.00
_cell.angle_beta   90.00
_cell.angle_gamma   90.00
#
_symmetry.space_group_name_H-M   'P 1'
#
loop_
_entity.id
_entity.type
_entity.pdbx_description
1 polymer ?
#
loop_
_entity_poly.entity_id
_entity_poly.type
_entity_poly.pdbx_seq_one_letter_code
_entity_poly.pdbx_strand_id
1 'polypeptide(L)'
;MATVYVESPDRIRLFLEPGPVVVNSADSMRTARLTGGPLTADYLRINEVTKPIAKKANTSKSQAEFDAISKEYAQAYLVFVKSHPTSWVSLEALQYARQMNPPQYAEVAPLYAALTPAQRASPPGKFYGDMLAGLKATAIGAQAPAFTQTTPDGKQVSLADYRGKYVLVDFWASWCTPCRAENPNVLKAYEAFKVRNFEVLGVSLDDEKSREK
;
A
#
# COMPACT_ATOMS: atom_id res chain seq x y z
N MET A 1 8.52 -31.03 9.34
CA MET A 1 8.26 -30.24 8.12
C MET A 1 9.54 -29.52 7.77
N ALA A 2 10.23 -29.91 6.70
CA ALA A 2 11.41 -29.20 6.23
C ALA A 2 10.95 -27.97 5.44
N THR A 3 11.26 -26.77 5.97
CA THR A 3 11.05 -25.53 5.23
C THR A 3 12.04 -25.52 4.07
N VAL A 4 11.56 -25.77 2.86
CA VAL A 4 12.34 -25.53 1.64
C VAL A 4 12.37 -24.02 1.46
N TYR A 5 13.49 -23.39 1.85
CA TYR A 5 13.78 -22.03 1.44
C TYR A 5 14.04 -22.06 -0.07
N VAL A 6 13.05 -21.64 -0.86
CA VAL A 6 13.31 -21.31 -2.27
C VAL A 6 14.21 -20.10 -2.22
N GLU A 7 15.50 -20.28 -2.49
CA GLU A 7 16.41 -19.15 -2.70
C GLU A 7 15.77 -18.22 -3.71
N SER A 8 15.78 -16.92 -3.41
CA SER A 8 15.27 -15.92 -4.34
C SER A 8 15.94 -16.16 -5.71
N PRO A 9 15.22 -16.07 -6.83
CA PRO A 9 15.79 -16.40 -8.13
C PRO A 9 16.90 -15.42 -8.51
N ASP A 10 17.94 -15.90 -9.20
CA ASP A 10 19.01 -15.06 -9.75
C ASP A 10 18.45 -14.18 -10.87
N ARG A 11 18.16 -12.91 -10.56
CA ARG A 11 17.52 -11.97 -11.49
C ARG A 11 17.92 -10.53 -11.19
N ILE A 12 17.85 -9.71 -12.23
CA ILE A 12 17.87 -8.25 -12.14
C ILE A 12 16.56 -7.71 -12.73
N ARG A 13 16.05 -6.61 -12.19
CA ARG A 13 15.01 -5.83 -12.84
C ARG A 13 15.67 -4.69 -13.62
N LEU A 14 15.12 -4.39 -14.78
CA LEU A 14 15.50 -3.24 -15.61
C LEU A 14 14.23 -2.63 -16.21
N PHE A 15 14.38 -1.41 -16.72
CA PHE A 15 13.35 -0.77 -17.52
C PHE A 15 13.72 -0.82 -19.00
N LEU A 16 12.71 -1.01 -19.85
CA LEU A 16 12.90 -0.87 -21.29
C LEU A 16 12.87 0.61 -21.66
N GLU A 17 13.83 1.04 -22.47
CA GLU A 17 13.94 2.43 -22.93
C GLU A 17 14.44 2.50 -24.38
N PRO A 18 14.24 3.64 -25.08
CA PRO A 18 14.79 3.82 -26.43
C PRO A 18 16.33 3.88 -26.37
N GLY A 19 16.98 2.78 -26.75
CA GLY A 19 18.43 2.67 -26.80
C GLY A 19 18.94 1.35 -26.21
N PRO A 20 20.26 1.09 -26.29
CA PRO A 20 20.84 -0.11 -25.72
C PRO A 20 20.81 -0.05 -24.19
N VAL A 21 20.21 -1.08 -23.57
CA VAL A 21 20.36 -1.39 -22.15
C VAL A 21 21.36 -2.55 -22.05
N VAL A 22 22.49 -2.30 -21.41
CA VAL A 22 23.59 -3.29 -21.30
C VAL A 22 23.61 -3.86 -19.89
N VAL A 23 23.48 -5.18 -19.82
CA VAL A 23 23.63 -5.96 -18.59
C VAL A 23 24.93 -6.74 -18.69
N ASN A 24 25.87 -6.48 -17.80
CA ASN A 24 27.14 -7.19 -17.74
C ASN A 24 27.25 -7.95 -16.42
N SER A 25 27.46 -9.26 -16.48
CA SER A 25 27.73 -10.09 -15.30
C SER A 25 28.76 -11.17 -15.64
N ALA A 26 29.55 -11.56 -14.63
CA ALA A 26 30.47 -12.68 -14.74
C ALA A 26 29.76 -14.03 -14.52
N ASP A 27 28.89 -14.10 -13.52
CA ASP A 27 28.33 -15.35 -13.00
C ASP A 27 26.91 -15.23 -12.41
N SER A 28 26.50 -14.05 -11.94
CA SER A 28 25.20 -13.85 -11.29
C SER A 28 24.50 -12.55 -11.69
N MET A 29 23.21 -12.63 -11.97
CA MET A 29 22.37 -11.46 -12.26
C MET A 29 22.21 -10.52 -11.06
N ARG A 30 22.39 -11.01 -9.83
CA ARG A 30 22.36 -10.21 -8.59
C ARG A 30 23.50 -9.21 -8.49
N THR A 31 24.64 -9.52 -9.07
CA THR A 31 25.86 -8.69 -9.06
C THR A 31 26.09 -8.02 -10.42
N ALA A 32 25.16 -8.19 -11.36
CA ALA A 32 25.27 -7.62 -12.70
C ALA A 32 25.35 -6.09 -12.66
N ARG A 33 26.25 -5.53 -13.47
CA ARG A 33 26.33 -4.10 -13.75
C ARG A 33 25.34 -3.76 -14.87
N LEU A 34 24.38 -2.91 -14.54
CA LEU A 34 23.40 -2.37 -15.49
C LEU A 34 23.83 -0.98 -15.94
N THR A 35 23.81 -0.73 -17.26
CA THR A 35 24.00 0.60 -17.85
C THR A 35 22.99 0.82 -18.96
N GLY A 36 22.58 2.07 -19.17
CA GLY A 36 21.54 2.42 -20.14
C GLY A 36 21.33 3.92 -20.21
N GLY A 37 20.18 4.32 -20.74
CA GLY A 37 19.73 5.70 -20.86
C GLY A 37 19.12 6.27 -19.57
N PRO A 38 18.34 7.35 -19.69
CA PRO A 38 17.78 8.08 -18.55
C PRO A 38 16.93 7.21 -17.62
N LEU A 39 16.17 6.25 -18.16
CA LEU A 39 15.26 5.43 -17.36
C LEU A 39 16.03 4.39 -16.53
N THR A 40 17.09 3.81 -17.10
CA THR A 40 18.03 2.99 -16.35
C THR A 40 18.73 3.81 -15.26
N ALA A 41 19.18 5.03 -15.57
CA ALA A 41 19.83 5.90 -14.58
C ALA A 41 18.90 6.25 -13.40
N ASP A 42 17.63 6.53 -13.69
CA ASP A 42 16.59 6.77 -12.70
C ASP A 42 16.33 5.55 -11.80
N TYR A 43 16.27 4.36 -12.40
CA TYR A 43 16.10 3.10 -11.66
C TYR A 43 17.30 2.81 -10.73
N LEU A 44 18.52 3.01 -11.22
CA LEU A 44 19.72 2.87 -10.40
C LEU A 44 19.75 3.88 -9.26
N ARG A 45 19.29 5.11 -9.49
CA ARG A 45 19.24 6.16 -8.47
C ARG A 45 18.30 5.79 -7.32
N ILE A 46 17.08 5.35 -7.61
CA ILE A 46 16.14 4.94 -6.54
C ILE A 46 16.64 3.70 -5.80
N ASN A 47 17.28 2.76 -6.49
CA ASN A 47 17.89 1.60 -5.85
C ASN A 47 19.00 1.99 -4.88
N GLU A 48 19.87 2.93 -5.26
CA GLU A 48 20.95 3.37 -4.38
C GLU A 48 20.40 4.07 -3.12
N VAL A 49 19.36 4.89 -3.28
CA VAL A 49 18.66 5.53 -2.15
C VAL A 49 18.01 4.50 -1.22
N THR A 50 17.41 3.45 -1.77
CA THR A 50 16.64 2.47 -0.99
C THR A 50 17.49 1.33 -0.43
N LYS A 51 18.68 1.07 -0.97
CA LYS A 51 19.63 0.04 -0.51
C LYS A 51 19.95 0.08 0.99
N PRO A 52 20.30 1.23 1.60
CA PRO A 52 20.52 1.28 3.05
C PRO A 52 19.24 0.99 3.84
N ILE A 53 18.08 1.41 3.35
CA ILE A 53 16.77 1.13 3.97
C ILE A 53 16.46 -0.37 3.93
N ALA A 54 16.76 -1.02 2.81
CA ALA A 54 16.64 -2.48 2.65
C ALA A 54 17.51 -3.24 3.65
N LYS A 55 18.75 -2.78 3.87
CA LYS A 55 19.62 -3.38 4.87
C LYS A 55 19.03 -3.27 6.27
N LYS A 56 18.45 -2.12 6.64
CA LYS A 56 17.75 -1.95 7.93
C LYS A 56 16.58 -2.93 8.04
N ALA A 57 15.74 -3.02 7.01
CA ALA A 57 14.56 -3.90 6.98
C ALA A 57 14.93 -5.36 7.24
N ASN A 58 16.01 -5.85 6.61
CA ASN A 58 16.50 -7.23 6.79
C ASN A 58 17.02 -7.52 8.20
N THR A 59 17.33 -6.49 8.99
CA THR A 59 17.82 -6.62 10.36
C THR A 59 16.81 -6.17 11.42
N SER A 60 15.58 -5.85 11.01
CA SER A 60 14.51 -5.42 11.93
C SER A 60 14.19 -6.51 12.95
N LYS A 61 13.97 -6.12 14.20
CA LYS A 61 13.72 -7.02 15.33
C LYS A 61 12.33 -6.86 15.93
N SER A 62 11.56 -5.87 15.49
CA SER A 62 10.22 -5.61 16.01
C SER A 62 9.28 -5.05 14.95
N GLN A 63 7.97 -5.17 15.19
CA GLN A 63 6.95 -4.58 14.32
C GLN A 63 7.10 -3.04 14.25
N ALA A 64 7.37 -2.39 15.38
CA ALA A 64 7.53 -0.92 15.41
C ALA A 64 8.74 -0.45 14.58
N GLU A 65 9.86 -1.17 14.63
CA GLU A 65 11.01 -0.91 13.77
C GLU A 65 10.66 -1.12 12.29
N PHE A 66 9.97 -2.23 11.99
CA PHE A 66 9.53 -2.51 10.62
C PHE A 66 8.59 -1.41 10.09
N ASP A 67 7.63 -0.95 10.88
CA ASP A 67 6.69 0.12 10.52
C ASP A 67 7.43 1.44 10.26
N ALA A 68 8.43 1.77 11.07
CA ALA A 68 9.26 2.95 10.87
C ALA A 68 10.08 2.86 9.57
N ILE A 69 10.68 1.70 9.30
CA ILE A 69 11.46 1.44 8.08
C ILE A 69 10.55 1.47 6.84
N SER A 70 9.34 0.92 6.93
CA SER A 70 8.34 0.95 5.86
C SER A 70 7.91 2.38 5.53
N LYS A 71 7.75 3.24 6.55
CA LYS A 71 7.52 4.69 6.34
C LYS A 71 8.72 5.37 5.68
N GLU A 72 9.95 5.04 6.09
CA GLU A 72 11.18 5.55 5.48
C GLU A 72 11.25 5.18 3.99
N TYR A 73 10.93 3.93 3.65
CA TYR A 73 10.82 3.46 2.27
C TYR A 73 9.79 4.25 1.47
N ALA A 74 8.58 4.39 1.99
CA ALA A 74 7.52 5.13 1.30
C ALA A 74 7.97 6.57 1.03
N GLN A 75 8.55 7.23 2.03
CA GLN A 75 9.05 8.60 1.89
C GLN A 75 10.15 8.71 0.83
N ALA A 76 11.08 7.76 0.77
CA ALA A 76 12.14 7.74 -0.25
C ALA A 76 11.57 7.68 -1.67
N TYR A 77 10.56 6.83 -1.89
CA TYR A 77 9.85 6.76 -3.17
C TYR A 77 9.09 8.06 -3.48
N LEU A 78 8.36 8.63 -2.52
CA LEU A 78 7.61 9.87 -2.75
C LEU A 78 8.52 11.06 -3.07
N VAL A 79 9.68 11.16 -2.42
CA VAL A 79 10.71 12.17 -2.72
C VAL A 79 11.24 12.01 -4.15
N PHE A 80 11.49 10.77 -4.59
CA PHE A 80 11.92 10.47 -5.94
C PHE A 80 10.86 10.86 -6.99
N VAL A 81 9.58 10.55 -6.73
CA VAL A 81 8.48 10.95 -7.63
C VAL A 81 8.42 12.46 -7.76
N LYS A 82 8.59 13.19 -6.66
CA LYS A 82 8.58 14.65 -6.65
C LYS A 82 9.73 15.24 -7.46
N SER A 83 10.91 14.65 -7.41
CA SER A 83 12.08 15.15 -8.14
C SER A 83 12.11 14.72 -9.61
N HIS A 84 11.51 13.59 -9.97
CA HIS A 84 11.56 13.00 -11.31
C HIS A 84 10.18 12.63 -11.87
N PRO A 85 9.19 13.53 -11.86
CA PRO A 85 7.79 13.18 -12.12
C PRO A 85 7.53 12.60 -13.51
N THR A 86 8.38 12.93 -14.49
CA THR A 86 8.28 12.44 -15.88
C THR A 86 8.92 11.07 -16.12
N SER A 87 9.64 10.53 -15.14
CA SER A 87 10.29 9.21 -15.24
C SER A 87 9.26 8.09 -15.11
N TRP A 88 9.29 7.09 -15.98
CA TRP A 88 8.44 5.90 -15.80
C TRP A 88 8.73 5.15 -14.49
N VAL A 89 9.94 5.30 -13.92
CA VAL A 89 10.27 4.78 -12.58
C VAL A 89 9.39 5.44 -11.51
N SER A 90 8.99 6.71 -11.68
CA SER A 90 8.15 7.42 -10.72
C SER A 90 6.73 6.84 -10.62
N LEU A 91 6.19 6.30 -11.71
CA LEU A 91 4.91 5.59 -11.65
C LEU A 91 5.03 4.30 -10.83
N GLU A 92 6.12 3.55 -10.99
CA GLU A 92 6.40 2.35 -10.18
C GLU A 92 6.67 2.72 -8.71
N ALA A 93 7.42 3.80 -8.47
CA ALA A 93 7.73 4.31 -7.14
C ALA A 93 6.47 4.69 -6.34
N LEU A 94 5.46 5.30 -6.98
CA LEU A 94 4.17 5.56 -6.32
C LEU A 94 3.49 4.28 -5.85
N GLN A 95 3.57 3.20 -6.65
CA GLN A 95 3.00 1.91 -6.28
C GLN A 95 3.77 1.26 -5.14
N TYR A 96 5.11 1.34 -5.14
CA TYR A 96 5.92 0.86 -4.02
C TYR A 96 5.71 1.66 -2.75
N ALA A 97 5.61 2.99 -2.84
CA ALA A 97 5.30 3.82 -1.69
C ALA A 97 4.00 3.36 -1.02
N ARG A 98 2.95 3.13 -1.82
CA ARG A 98 1.66 2.61 -1.34
C ARG A 98 1.78 1.24 -0.66
N GLN A 99 2.59 0.33 -1.22
CA GLN A 99 2.78 -1.00 -0.64
C GLN A 99 3.50 -0.95 0.71
N MET A 100 4.44 0.00 0.85
CA MET A 100 5.23 0.15 2.07
C MET A 100 4.44 0.87 3.17
N ASN A 101 3.69 1.92 2.83
CA ASN A 101 2.88 2.66 3.78
C ASN A 101 1.61 3.18 3.12
N PRO A 102 0.41 2.94 3.69
CA PRO A 102 -0.83 3.51 3.17
C PRO A 102 -0.74 5.05 3.08
N PRO A 103 -0.83 5.64 1.88
CA PRO A 103 -0.61 7.06 1.71
C PRO A 103 -1.89 7.87 1.96
N GLN A 104 -1.73 9.14 2.33
CA GLN A 104 -2.86 10.07 2.43
C GLN A 104 -3.15 10.75 1.09
N TYR A 105 -4.42 11.00 0.77
CA TYR A 105 -4.81 11.65 -0.49
C TYR A 105 -4.04 12.95 -0.75
N ALA A 106 -3.93 13.83 0.26
CA ALA A 106 -3.27 15.13 0.13
C ALA A 106 -1.76 15.02 -0.21
N GLU A 107 -1.11 13.92 0.15
CA GLU A 107 0.30 13.68 -0.09
C GLU A 107 0.55 13.20 -1.52
N VAL A 108 -0.22 12.22 -1.99
CA VAL A 108 0.04 11.55 -3.26
C VAL A 108 -0.73 12.13 -4.46
N ALA A 109 -1.83 12.86 -4.24
CA ALA A 109 -2.59 13.45 -5.34
C ALA A 109 -1.76 14.46 -6.18
N PRO A 110 -0.97 15.38 -5.59
CA PRO A 110 -0.12 16.28 -6.36
C PRO A 110 0.97 15.54 -7.14
N LEU A 111 1.54 14.49 -6.54
CA LEU A 111 2.59 13.67 -7.16
C LEU A 111 2.06 12.91 -8.38
N TYR A 112 0.87 12.32 -8.26
CA TYR A 112 0.21 11.68 -9.39
C TYR A 112 -0.16 12.68 -10.49
N ALA A 113 -0.64 13.87 -10.12
CA ALA A 113 -0.96 14.93 -11.08
C ALA A 113 0.27 15.44 -11.85
N ALA A 114 1.46 15.38 -11.25
CA ALA A 114 2.72 15.74 -11.88
C ALA A 114 3.21 14.72 -12.92
N LEU A 115 2.70 13.49 -12.89
CA LEU A 115 3.01 12.48 -13.91
C LEU A 115 2.53 12.93 -15.30
N THR A 116 3.25 12.49 -16.33
CA THR A 116 2.88 12.74 -17.73
C THR A 116 1.50 12.15 -18.07
N PRO A 117 0.82 12.69 -19.10
CA PRO A 117 -0.42 12.11 -19.59
C PRO A 117 -0.28 10.63 -19.98
N ALA A 118 0.84 10.23 -20.59
CA ALA A 118 1.10 8.85 -20.96
C ALA A 118 1.20 7.92 -19.75
N GLN A 119 1.90 8.35 -18.68
CA GLN A 119 1.97 7.59 -17.43
C GLN A 119 0.60 7.40 -16.81
N ARG A 120 -0.21 8.46 -16.70
CA ARG A 120 -1.56 8.37 -16.12
C ARG A 120 -2.52 7.54 -16.97
N ALA A 121 -2.38 7.57 -18.30
CA ALA A 121 -3.21 6.80 -19.22
C ALA A 121 -2.85 5.30 -19.29
N SER A 122 -1.65 4.92 -18.85
CA SER A 122 -1.23 3.51 -18.81
C SER A 122 -2.07 2.68 -17.82
N PRO A 123 -2.16 1.34 -17.97
CA PRO A 123 -2.84 0.49 -16.99
C PRO A 123 -2.39 0.70 -15.52
N PRO A 124 -1.09 0.72 -15.19
CA PRO A 124 -0.65 1.03 -13.82
C PRO A 124 -1.00 2.46 -13.37
N GLY A 125 -1.04 3.41 -14.29
CA GLY A 125 -1.45 4.80 -14.03
C GLY A 125 -2.94 4.92 -13.72
N LYS A 126 -3.80 4.26 -14.48
CA LYS A 126 -5.24 4.21 -14.25
C LYS A 126 -5.57 3.54 -12.93
N PHE A 127 -4.96 2.39 -12.66
CA PHE A 127 -5.10 1.68 -11.38
C PHE A 127 -4.79 2.59 -10.19
N TYR A 128 -3.68 3.35 -10.27
CA TYR A 128 -3.33 4.30 -9.21
C TYR A 128 -4.32 5.47 -9.12
N GLY A 129 -4.83 5.95 -10.25
CA GLY A 129 -5.87 6.98 -10.33
C GLY A 129 -7.19 6.55 -9.67
N ASP A 130 -7.64 5.31 -9.89
CA ASP A 130 -8.83 4.75 -9.28
C ASP A 130 -8.65 4.62 -7.75
N MET A 131 -7.47 4.16 -7.31
CA MET A 131 -7.12 4.15 -5.90
C MET A 131 -7.15 5.56 -5.30
N LEU A 132 -6.64 6.58 -5.99
CA LEU A 132 -6.70 7.97 -5.53
C LEU A 132 -8.13 8.48 -5.37
N ALA A 133 -9.07 8.07 -6.23
CA ALA A 133 -10.48 8.40 -6.07
C ALA A 133 -11.04 7.81 -4.76
N GLY A 134 -10.68 6.57 -4.44
CA GLY A 134 -11.00 5.95 -3.15
C GLY A 134 -10.41 6.71 -1.96
N LEU A 135 -9.10 7.03 -2.00
CA LEU A 135 -8.45 7.83 -0.95
C LEU A 135 -9.08 9.21 -0.78
N LYS A 136 -9.55 9.84 -1.86
CA LYS A 136 -10.25 11.12 -1.80
C LYS A 136 -11.59 10.98 -1.09
N ALA A 137 -12.34 9.93 -1.42
CA ALA A 137 -13.66 9.66 -0.84
C ALA A 137 -13.61 9.35 0.66
N THR A 138 -12.47 8.85 1.15
CA THR A 138 -12.22 8.52 2.56
C THR A 138 -11.19 9.42 3.24
N ALA A 139 -10.85 10.56 2.64
CA ALA A 139 -9.88 11.49 3.21
C ALA A 139 -10.35 12.07 4.55
N ILE A 140 -9.41 12.49 5.39
CA ILE A 140 -9.72 13.16 6.65
C ILE A 140 -10.55 14.42 6.36
N GLY A 141 -11.70 14.55 7.04
CA GLY A 141 -12.64 15.64 6.82
C GLY A 141 -13.64 15.41 5.68
N ALA A 142 -13.48 14.36 4.87
CA ALA A 142 -14.49 13.95 3.90
C ALA A 142 -15.68 13.30 4.59
N GLN A 143 -16.87 13.46 4.01
CA GLN A 143 -18.04 12.70 4.42
C GLN A 143 -17.85 11.23 4.04
N ALA A 144 -17.92 10.33 5.02
CA ALA A 144 -17.82 8.89 4.79
C ALA A 144 -18.88 8.42 3.76
N PRO A 145 -18.50 7.59 2.77
CA PRO A 145 -19.43 7.03 1.80
C PRO A 145 -20.58 6.28 2.48
N ALA A 146 -21.80 6.56 2.02
CA ALA A 146 -22.97 5.84 2.52
C ALA A 146 -22.96 4.41 2.01
N PHE A 147 -23.32 3.47 2.88
CA PHE A 147 -23.57 2.08 2.51
C PHE A 147 -24.66 1.50 3.41
N THR A 148 -25.28 0.44 2.92
CA THR A 148 -26.26 -0.37 3.65
C THR A 148 -25.92 -1.82 3.41
N GLN A 149 -25.94 -2.62 4.48
CA GLN A 149 -25.64 -4.04 4.45
C GLN A 149 -26.75 -4.82 5.17
N THR A 150 -26.92 -6.08 4.74
CA THR A 150 -27.82 -7.02 5.39
C THR A 150 -27.07 -7.77 6.49
N THR A 151 -27.61 -7.78 7.69
CA THR A 151 -27.11 -8.56 8.83
C THR A 151 -27.42 -10.05 8.66
N PRO A 152 -26.79 -10.95 9.45
CA PRO A 152 -27.10 -12.38 9.39
C PRO A 152 -28.57 -12.74 9.68
N ASP A 153 -29.27 -11.94 10.50
CA ASP A 153 -30.69 -12.09 10.79
C ASP A 153 -31.61 -11.38 9.76
N GLY A 154 -31.07 -10.93 8.63
CA GLY A 154 -31.82 -10.37 7.51
C GLY A 154 -32.22 -8.91 7.66
N LYS A 155 -31.79 -8.22 8.72
CA LYS A 155 -32.06 -6.79 8.92
C LYS A 155 -31.15 -5.93 8.06
N GLN A 156 -31.66 -4.80 7.61
CA GLN A 156 -30.85 -3.79 6.95
C GLN A 156 -30.20 -2.89 7.99
N VAL A 157 -28.91 -2.65 7.86
CA VAL A 157 -28.15 -1.69 8.67
C VAL A 157 -27.41 -0.75 7.73
N SER A 158 -27.61 0.55 7.92
CA SER A 158 -26.94 1.61 7.17
C SER A 158 -25.95 2.36 8.04
N LEU A 159 -24.86 2.88 7.44
CA LEU A 159 -23.97 3.81 8.14
C LEU A 159 -24.71 5.06 8.64
N ALA A 160 -25.80 5.46 7.97
CA ALA A 160 -26.63 6.58 8.39
C ALA A 160 -27.34 6.36 9.74
N ASP A 161 -27.58 5.10 10.12
CA ASP A 161 -28.24 4.75 11.40
C ASP A 161 -27.38 5.13 12.61
N TYR A 162 -26.09 5.37 12.40
CA TYR A 162 -25.11 5.73 13.42
C TYR A 162 -24.84 7.24 13.49
N ARG A 163 -25.60 8.08 12.79
CA ARG A 163 -25.45 9.54 12.83
C ARG A 163 -25.52 10.07 14.27
N GLY A 164 -24.63 10.99 14.59
CA GLY A 164 -24.50 11.56 15.93
C GLY A 164 -23.57 10.77 16.85
N LYS A 165 -23.10 9.57 16.46
CA LYS A 165 -22.10 8.78 17.21
C LYS A 165 -20.69 8.95 16.63
N TYR A 166 -19.69 8.63 17.45
CA TYR A 166 -18.35 8.29 16.95
C TYR A 166 -18.35 6.82 16.53
N VAL A 167 -18.00 6.54 15.28
CA VAL A 167 -18.11 5.18 14.73
C VAL A 167 -16.76 4.73 14.20
N LEU A 168 -16.27 3.60 14.70
CA LEU A 168 -15.20 2.84 14.06
C LEU A 168 -15.84 1.85 13.08
N VAL A 169 -15.61 2.04 11.78
CA VAL A 169 -16.01 1.06 10.76
C VAL A 169 -14.85 0.10 10.55
N ASP A 170 -15.04 -1.16 10.89
CA ASP A 170 -14.02 -2.20 10.85
C ASP A 170 -14.31 -3.19 9.72
N PHE A 171 -13.52 -3.15 8.64
CA PHE A 171 -13.64 -4.08 7.53
C PHE A 171 -12.76 -5.31 7.81
N TRP A 172 -13.40 -6.45 8.04
CA TRP A 172 -12.71 -7.67 8.50
C TRP A 172 -13.22 -8.91 7.75
N ALA A 173 -12.54 -10.04 7.95
CA ALA A 173 -12.99 -11.32 7.43
C ALA A 173 -12.54 -12.47 8.32
N SER A 174 -13.30 -13.57 8.31
CA SER A 174 -12.98 -14.79 9.07
C SER A 174 -11.61 -15.37 8.69
N TRP A 175 -11.23 -15.29 7.41
CA TRP A 175 -9.97 -15.75 6.85
C TRP A 175 -8.80 -14.76 7.03
N CYS A 176 -9.06 -13.55 7.54
CA CYS A 176 -8.02 -12.55 7.77
C CYS A 176 -7.38 -12.71 9.17
N THR A 177 -6.32 -13.51 9.25
CA THR A 177 -5.55 -13.71 10.50
C THR A 177 -5.15 -12.42 11.22
N PRO A 178 -4.54 -11.41 10.56
CA PRO A 178 -4.17 -10.17 11.25
C PRO A 178 -5.41 -9.37 11.72
N CYS A 179 -6.51 -9.39 10.98
CA CYS A 179 -7.76 -8.75 11.41
C CYS A 179 -8.27 -9.38 12.71
N ARG A 180 -8.33 -10.73 12.79
CA ARG A 180 -8.75 -11.43 14.01
C ARG A 180 -7.83 -11.18 15.21
N ALA A 181 -6.53 -11.03 14.95
CA ALA A 181 -5.57 -10.68 16.00
C ALA A 181 -5.82 -9.28 16.58
N GLU A 182 -6.46 -8.38 15.82
CA GLU A 182 -6.80 -7.02 16.24
C GLU A 182 -8.14 -6.92 16.98
N ASN A 183 -9.08 -7.86 16.78
CA ASN A 183 -10.38 -7.88 17.46
C ASN A 183 -10.30 -7.67 18.99
N PRO A 184 -9.35 -8.27 19.74
CA PRO A 184 -9.22 -8.01 21.18
C PRO A 184 -8.90 -6.55 21.52
N ASN A 185 -8.17 -5.84 20.65
CA ASN A 185 -7.87 -4.41 20.83
C ASN A 185 -9.09 -3.55 20.51
N VAL A 186 -9.85 -3.90 19.46
CA VAL A 186 -11.13 -3.27 19.14
C VAL A 186 -12.11 -3.40 20.30
N LEU A 187 -12.21 -4.59 20.90
CA LEU A 187 -13.06 -4.81 22.08
C LEU A 187 -12.62 -3.95 23.27
N LYS A 188 -11.32 -3.88 23.56
CA LYS A 188 -10.78 -3.00 24.62
C LYS A 188 -11.13 -1.54 24.36
N ALA A 189 -11.01 -1.07 23.12
CA ALA A 189 -11.36 0.29 22.74
C ALA A 189 -12.86 0.55 22.92
N TYR A 190 -13.71 -0.36 22.46
CA TYR A 190 -15.15 -0.26 22.65
C TYR A 190 -15.52 -0.16 24.13
N GLU A 191 -15.00 -1.06 24.97
CA GLU A 191 -15.27 -1.03 26.42
C GLU A 191 -14.81 0.29 27.07
N ALA A 192 -13.67 0.83 26.65
CA ALA A 192 -13.14 2.10 27.17
C ALA A 192 -13.96 3.33 26.73
N PHE A 193 -14.57 3.30 25.54
CA PHE A 193 -15.16 4.48 24.92
C PHE A 193 -16.68 4.43 24.72
N LYS A 194 -17.36 3.28 24.92
CA LYS A 194 -18.82 3.15 24.68
C LYS A 194 -19.68 4.17 25.43
N VAL A 195 -19.26 4.57 26.63
CA VAL A 195 -19.93 5.63 27.43
C VAL A 195 -19.78 7.04 26.84
N ARG A 196 -18.91 7.22 25.85
CA ARG A 196 -18.64 8.47 25.13
C ARG A 196 -19.29 8.50 23.75
N ASN A 197 -20.41 7.80 23.59
CA ASN A 197 -21.16 7.71 22.34
C ASN A 197 -20.32 7.14 21.18
N PHE A 198 -19.45 6.17 21.51
CA PHE A 198 -18.61 5.45 20.58
C PHE A 198 -19.23 4.09 20.24
N GLU A 199 -19.15 3.71 18.97
CA GLU A 199 -19.71 2.49 18.43
C GLU A 199 -18.75 1.82 17.44
N VAL A 200 -18.83 0.50 17.31
CA VAL A 200 -18.07 -0.26 16.32
C VAL A 200 -19.03 -0.92 15.34
N LEU A 201 -18.85 -0.64 14.04
CA LEU A 201 -19.58 -1.27 12.95
C LEU A 201 -18.63 -2.20 12.19
N GLY A 202 -18.71 -3.50 12.49
CA GLY A 202 -17.97 -4.54 11.77
C GLY A 202 -18.62 -4.89 10.43
N VAL A 203 -17.89 -4.72 9.33
CA VAL A 203 -18.31 -5.07 7.97
C VAL A 203 -17.51 -6.29 7.52
N SER A 204 -18.19 -7.44 7.40
CA SER A 204 -17.57 -8.68 6.92
C SER A 204 -17.35 -8.64 5.41
N LEU A 205 -16.15 -9.05 4.99
CA LEU A 205 -15.76 -9.30 3.61
C LEU A 205 -15.86 -10.78 3.22
N ASP A 206 -16.48 -11.61 4.09
CA ASP A 206 -16.72 -13.02 3.80
C ASP A 206 -17.77 -13.15 2.70
N ASP A 207 -17.46 -14.00 1.70
CA ASP A 207 -18.45 -14.39 0.72
C ASP A 207 -19.40 -15.47 1.30
N GLU A 208 -20.52 -15.75 0.64
CA GLU A 208 -21.50 -16.73 1.14
C GLU A 208 -20.90 -18.13 1.37
N LYS A 209 -19.79 -18.49 0.69
CA LYS A 209 -19.13 -19.79 0.83
C LYS A 209 -18.09 -19.79 1.95
N SER A 210 -17.58 -18.62 2.35
CA SER A 210 -16.54 -18.44 3.37
C SER A 210 -17.07 -18.00 4.72
N ARG A 211 -18.38 -17.77 4.86
CA ARG A 211 -19.02 -17.53 6.17
C ARG A 211 -18.96 -18.81 7.01
N GLU A 212 -18.08 -18.84 8.01
CA GLU A 212 -18.20 -19.83 9.09
C GLU A 212 -19.56 -19.63 9.78
N LYS A 213 -20.29 -20.73 9.97
CA LYS A 213 -21.60 -20.75 10.63
C LYS A 213 -21.45 -20.65 12.14
#